data_AF-A0A4S2LHP4-F1
#
_entry.id   AF-A0A4S2LHP4-F1
#
_cell.length_a   1.000
_cell.length_b   1.000
_cell.length_c   1.000
_cell.angle_alpha   90.00
_cell.angle_beta   90.00
_cell.angle_gamma   90.00
#
_symmetry.space_group_name_H-M   'P 1'
#
loop_
_entity.id
_entity.type
_entity.pdbx_description
1 polymer ?
#
loop_
_entity_poly.entity_id
_entity_poly.type
_entity_poly.pdbx_seq_one_letter_code
_entity_poly.pdbx_strand_id
1 'polypeptide(L)'
;MQSSFSGLFCMKGMISCPLDKRSFLRETVGKRRSPSGKKTNVNSLWRPSLHWFQRVFVWFCYLHLLVNLLGTTVLVLVSMKNYPGGEALNRLNHLPQLAERRDTHVHICNLAAQTGVTRFLEQHSHWIYNKTEHIENDFRLLELGQFTHLISEIKPEQMRLESPLFTPLFTIHSFNGIAIKRSWKIWELVAIRTIPAITVYERQ
;
A
#
# COMPACT_ATOMS: atom_id res chain seq x y z
N MET A 1 43.52 -0.43 -38.02
CA MET A 1 44.16 0.55 -38.94
C MET A 1 43.95 1.92 -38.31
N GLN A 2 44.94 2.45 -37.57
CA GLN A 2 46.03 3.33 -38.08
C GLN A 2 45.46 4.51 -38.89
N SER A 3 45.75 5.78 -38.65
CA SER A 3 46.87 6.51 -38.01
C SER A 3 46.42 7.99 -38.00
N SER A 4 46.52 8.79 -36.93
CA SER A 4 47.69 9.48 -36.35
C SER A 4 48.52 10.35 -37.32
N PHE A 5 48.96 11.49 -36.76
CA PHE A 5 49.95 12.49 -37.20
C PHE A 5 49.50 13.60 -38.16
N SER A 6 49.98 14.85 -38.09
CA SER A 6 50.64 15.72 -37.09
C SER A 6 51.09 16.95 -37.90
N GLY A 7 51.00 18.13 -37.31
CA GLY A 7 51.91 19.26 -37.44
C GLY A 7 52.45 19.68 -38.82
N LEU A 8 52.22 20.95 -39.17
CA LEU A 8 53.18 21.72 -39.96
C LEU A 8 53.16 23.18 -39.45
N PHE A 9 54.11 23.55 -38.60
CA PHE A 9 55.43 24.09 -38.91
C PHE A 9 55.41 25.59 -39.24
N CYS A 10 56.05 26.30 -38.32
CA CYS A 10 56.43 27.70 -38.32
C CYS A 10 57.42 27.99 -39.45
N MET A 11 57.19 29.06 -40.22
CA MET A 11 58.28 29.80 -40.86
C MET A 11 58.06 31.31 -40.69
N LYS A 12 58.81 31.85 -39.73
CA LYS A 12 59.32 33.22 -39.73
C LYS A 12 60.15 33.47 -40.99
N GLY A 13 60.09 34.68 -41.53
CA GLY A 13 61.28 35.29 -42.14
C GLY A 13 61.04 36.30 -43.25
N MET A 14 61.55 37.51 -42.99
CA MET A 14 62.00 38.53 -43.96
C MET A 14 60.84 39.35 -44.58
N ILE A 15 60.85 40.68 -44.56
CA ILE A 15 61.87 41.59 -45.11
C ILE A 15 61.84 42.96 -44.37
N SER A 16 63.02 43.49 -44.04
CA SER A 16 63.33 44.87 -43.59
C SER A 16 62.96 45.93 -44.65
N CYS A 17 62.61 47.19 -44.38
CA CYS A 17 63.43 48.33 -43.90
C CYS A 17 62.69 49.65 -44.32
N PRO A 18 63.11 50.88 -43.98
CA PRO A 18 62.39 51.67 -42.98
C PRO A 18 62.03 53.11 -43.42
N LEU A 19 61.54 53.89 -42.46
CA LEU A 19 61.49 55.37 -42.41
C LEU A 19 60.40 56.07 -43.24
N ASP A 20 59.35 56.54 -42.57
CA ASP A 20 59.13 57.99 -42.58
C ASP A 20 58.70 58.51 -41.21
N LYS A 21 59.22 59.69 -40.93
CA LYS A 21 59.40 60.37 -39.67
C LYS A 21 58.08 60.92 -39.16
N ARG A 22 57.93 60.76 -37.84
CA ARG A 22 57.62 61.79 -36.85
C ARG A 22 56.68 62.94 -37.24
N SER A 23 55.91 63.29 -36.23
CA SER A 23 55.31 64.60 -35.98
C SER A 23 54.13 64.96 -36.85
N PHE A 24 52.97 64.40 -36.51
CA PHE A 24 51.78 65.23 -36.47
C PHE A 24 50.87 64.79 -35.33
N LEU A 25 50.63 65.73 -34.42
CA LEU A 25 49.59 65.76 -33.40
C LEU A 25 49.71 64.75 -32.24
N ARG A 26 50.58 65.16 -31.31
CA ARG A 26 50.44 64.90 -29.88
C ARG A 26 49.14 65.58 -29.40
N GLU A 27 48.01 64.89 -29.49
CA GLU A 27 46.78 65.23 -28.76
C GLU A 27 46.51 64.19 -27.66
N THR A 28 46.63 64.69 -26.43
CA THR A 28 45.84 64.30 -25.24
C THR A 28 45.65 62.79 -24.96
N VAL A 29 46.65 62.18 -24.32
CA VAL A 29 46.44 60.96 -23.51
C VAL A 29 45.65 61.35 -22.25
N GLY A 30 44.33 61.44 -22.41
CA GLY A 30 43.36 61.47 -21.33
C GLY A 30 43.27 60.09 -20.68
N LYS A 31 43.74 60.00 -19.44
CA LYS A 31 43.66 58.84 -18.55
C LYS A 31 42.19 58.44 -18.33
N ARG A 32 41.64 57.54 -19.16
CA ARG A 32 40.33 56.91 -18.90
C ARG A 32 40.47 55.98 -17.69
N ARG A 33 40.07 56.46 -16.51
CA ARG A 33 39.74 55.60 -15.37
C ARG A 33 38.56 54.71 -15.78
N SER A 34 38.74 53.40 -15.68
CA SER A 34 37.65 52.44 -15.81
C SER A 34 36.63 52.74 -14.70
N PRO A 35 35.32 52.94 -14.99
CA PRO A 35 34.35 52.98 -13.93
C PRO A 35 34.26 51.55 -13.39
N SER A 36 34.74 51.35 -12.17
CA SER A 36 34.38 50.20 -11.34
C SER A 36 32.88 50.31 -11.03
N GLY A 37 32.05 50.00 -12.03
CA GLY A 37 30.64 49.77 -11.84
C GLY A 37 30.51 48.57 -10.94
N LYS A 38 30.09 48.80 -9.69
CA LYS A 38 29.55 47.76 -8.84
C LYS A 38 28.40 47.14 -9.63
N LYS A 39 28.62 45.99 -10.27
CA LYS A 39 27.53 45.17 -10.82
C LYS A 39 26.76 44.66 -9.60
N THR A 40 25.82 45.44 -9.09
CA THR A 40 24.85 44.94 -8.14
C THR A 40 24.08 43.85 -8.85
N ASN A 41 24.33 42.61 -8.46
CA ASN A 41 23.64 41.45 -8.96
C ASN A 41 22.17 41.56 -8.49
N VAL A 42 21.32 42.18 -9.31
CA VAL A 42 19.87 42.31 -9.05
C VAL A 42 19.17 40.96 -8.89
N ASN A 43 19.81 39.87 -9.31
CA ASN A 43 19.30 38.51 -9.08
C ASN A 43 19.52 38.03 -7.63
N SER A 44 20.25 38.78 -6.78
CA SER A 44 20.51 38.41 -5.39
C SER A 44 19.39 38.80 -4.42
N LEU A 45 18.54 39.77 -4.78
CA LEU A 45 17.65 40.43 -3.81
C LEU A 45 16.24 39.78 -3.71
N TRP A 46 15.89 38.92 -4.66
CA TRP A 46 14.57 38.25 -4.75
C TRP A 46 14.67 36.71 -4.73
N ARG A 47 15.76 36.14 -4.19
CA ARG A 47 15.98 34.67 -4.16
C ARG A 47 15.62 33.90 -2.86
N PRO A 48 15.53 34.48 -1.64
CA PRO A 48 15.33 33.66 -0.45
C PRO A 48 13.88 33.21 -0.23
N SER A 49 12.89 34.01 -0.65
CA SER A 49 11.47 33.71 -0.41
C SER A 49 10.98 32.50 -1.21
N LEU A 50 11.37 32.38 -2.48
CA LEU A 50 10.94 31.28 -3.35
C LEU A 50 11.47 29.91 -2.87
N HIS A 51 12.72 29.86 -2.38
CA HIS A 51 13.27 28.63 -1.82
C HIS A 51 12.57 28.21 -0.52
N TRP A 52 12.08 29.15 0.29
CA TRP A 52 11.26 28.83 1.47
C TRP A 52 9.91 28.22 1.06
N PHE A 53 9.21 28.82 0.09
CA PHE A 53 7.96 28.27 -0.44
C PHE A 53 8.14 26.88 -1.04
N GLN A 54 9.21 26.66 -1.81
CA GLN A 54 9.56 25.35 -2.36
C GLN A 54 9.78 24.30 -1.27
N ARG A 55 10.49 24.65 -0.19
CA ARG A 55 10.71 23.73 0.94
C ARG A 55 9.41 23.38 1.65
N VAL A 56 8.54 24.36 1.91
CA VAL A 56 7.21 24.12 2.51
C VAL A 56 6.37 23.22 1.61
N PHE A 57 6.36 23.47 0.30
CA PHE A 57 5.64 22.65 -0.67
C PHE A 57 6.13 21.20 -0.69
N VAL A 58 7.46 21.00 -0.67
CA VAL A 58 8.05 19.65 -0.60
C VAL A 58 7.63 18.92 0.68
N TRP A 59 7.69 19.59 1.83
CA TRP A 59 7.21 19.01 3.09
C TRP A 59 5.71 18.69 3.07
N PHE A 60 4.90 19.55 2.45
CA PHE A 60 3.47 19.30 2.24
C PHE A 60 3.24 18.06 1.37
N CYS A 61 4.00 17.88 0.27
CA CYS A 61 3.94 16.68 -0.55
C CYS A 61 4.28 15.41 0.25
N TYR A 62 5.34 15.43 1.06
CA TYR A 62 5.69 14.32 1.93
C TYR A 62 4.60 14.00 2.95
N LEU A 63 4.04 15.03 3.60
CA LEU A 63 2.92 14.87 4.53
C LEU A 63 1.70 14.27 3.84
N HIS A 64 1.36 14.75 2.63
CA HIS A 64 0.24 14.24 1.86
C HIS A 64 0.42 12.75 1.50
N LEU A 65 1.61 12.35 1.05
CA LEU A 65 1.92 10.95 0.78
C LEU A 65 1.81 10.09 2.05
N LEU A 66 2.30 10.58 3.19
CA LEU A 66 2.18 9.89 4.47
C LEU A 66 0.71 9.70 4.87
N VAL A 67 -0.11 10.74 4.75
CA VAL A 67 -1.54 10.68 5.07
C VAL A 67 -2.27 9.69 4.16
N ASN A 68 -1.97 9.69 2.85
CA ASN A 68 -2.55 8.72 1.92
C ASN A 68 -2.13 7.29 2.28
N LEU A 69 -0.86 7.05 2.59
CA LEU A 69 -0.38 5.73 3.01
C LEU A 69 -1.11 5.22 4.26
N LEU A 70 -1.26 6.07 5.28
CA LEU A 70 -2.00 5.74 6.50
C LEU A 70 -3.48 5.47 6.19
N GLY A 71 -4.11 6.33 5.40
CA GLY A 71 -5.51 6.18 4.98
C GLY A 71 -5.74 4.88 4.21
N THR A 72 -4.91 4.58 3.21
CA THR A 72 -4.96 3.33 2.45
C THR A 72 -4.75 2.12 3.34
N THR A 73 -3.80 2.18 4.29
CA THR A 73 -3.58 1.08 5.25
C THR A 73 -4.84 0.80 6.07
N VAL A 74 -5.49 1.84 6.61
CA VAL A 74 -6.76 1.68 7.34
C VAL A 74 -7.85 1.10 6.45
N LEU A 75 -8.00 1.61 5.22
CA LEU A 75 -8.99 1.09 4.27
C LEU A 75 -8.74 -0.38 3.92
N VAL A 76 -7.48 -0.79 3.75
CA VAL A 76 -7.09 -2.18 3.54
C VAL A 76 -7.49 -3.03 4.75
N LEU A 77 -7.13 -2.62 5.96
CA LEU A 77 -7.47 -3.35 7.19
C LEU A 77 -8.99 -3.51 7.38
N VAL A 78 -9.76 -2.48 7.03
CA VAL A 78 -11.24 -2.54 7.05
C VAL A 78 -11.74 -3.49 5.98
N SER A 79 -11.22 -3.42 4.75
CA SER A 79 -11.65 -4.27 3.64
C SER A 79 -11.40 -5.76 3.92
N MET A 80 -10.32 -6.10 4.64
CA MET A 80 -10.06 -7.48 5.05
C MET A 80 -11.19 -8.06 5.90
N LYS A 81 -11.90 -7.22 6.67
CA LYS A 81 -13.03 -7.66 7.51
C LYS A 81 -14.31 -7.95 6.72
N ASN A 82 -14.35 -7.69 5.41
CA ASN A 82 -15.47 -8.10 4.54
C ASN A 82 -15.35 -9.55 4.04
N TYR A 83 -14.27 -10.28 4.39
CA TYR A 83 -14.03 -11.65 3.95
C TYR A 83 -13.98 -12.65 5.13
N PRO A 84 -15.03 -12.71 5.99
CA PRO A 84 -15.03 -13.59 7.15
C PRO A 84 -14.96 -15.08 6.79
N GLY A 85 -15.46 -15.51 5.63
CA GLY A 85 -15.40 -16.90 5.20
C GLY A 85 -13.98 -17.37 4.93
N GLY A 86 -13.20 -16.57 4.19
CA GLY A 86 -11.78 -16.85 3.96
C GLY A 86 -10.98 -16.88 5.26
N GLU A 87 -11.26 -15.96 6.18
CA GLU A 87 -10.64 -15.94 7.52
C GLU A 87 -11.03 -17.20 8.33
N ALA A 88 -12.29 -17.65 8.27
CA ALA A 88 -12.75 -18.85 8.96
C ALA A 88 -12.04 -20.12 8.49
N LEU A 89 -11.99 -20.36 7.16
CA LEU A 89 -11.29 -21.53 6.62
C LEU A 89 -9.78 -21.47 6.88
N ASN A 90 -9.17 -20.28 6.74
CA ASN A 90 -7.76 -20.11 7.03
C ASN A 90 -7.45 -20.47 8.50
N ARG A 91 -8.24 -20.00 9.45
CA ARG A 91 -8.05 -20.37 10.87
C ARG A 91 -8.27 -21.85 11.12
N LEU A 92 -9.28 -22.45 10.48
CA LEU A 92 -9.56 -23.88 10.57
C LEU A 92 -8.36 -24.72 10.10
N ASN A 93 -7.76 -24.37 8.97
CA ASN A 93 -6.58 -25.08 8.43
C ASN A 93 -5.37 -25.05 9.36
N HIS A 94 -5.24 -24.02 10.19
CA HIS A 94 -4.12 -23.83 11.11
C HIS A 94 -4.38 -24.42 12.50
N LEU A 95 -5.49 -25.13 12.72
CA LEU A 95 -5.73 -25.86 13.96
C LEU A 95 -4.82 -27.10 14.04
N PRO A 96 -3.91 -27.21 15.01
CA PRO A 96 -2.94 -28.30 15.08
C PRO A 96 -3.59 -29.68 15.15
N GLN A 97 -4.72 -29.81 15.83
CA GLN A 97 -5.44 -31.08 16.00
C GLN A 97 -6.05 -31.63 14.70
N LEU A 98 -6.25 -30.77 13.68
CA LEU A 98 -6.85 -31.18 12.41
C LEU A 98 -5.81 -31.46 11.32
N ALA A 99 -4.55 -31.06 11.52
CA ALA A 99 -3.51 -31.15 10.50
C ALA A 99 -3.22 -32.60 10.03
N GLU A 100 -3.37 -33.57 10.93
CA GLU A 100 -3.15 -34.99 10.63
C GLU A 100 -4.46 -35.80 10.50
N ARG A 101 -5.60 -35.14 10.68
CA ARG A 101 -6.92 -35.80 10.75
C ARG A 101 -7.46 -36.12 9.37
N ARG A 102 -7.46 -37.42 9.00
CA ARG A 102 -7.83 -37.92 7.66
C ARG A 102 -9.34 -37.98 7.36
N ASP A 103 -10.20 -37.84 8.37
CA ASP A 103 -11.65 -37.93 8.25
C ASP A 103 -12.33 -36.54 8.29
N THR A 104 -11.59 -35.46 8.02
CA THR A 104 -12.12 -34.09 8.12
C THR A 104 -13.02 -33.75 6.94
N HIS A 105 -14.31 -33.67 7.20
CA HIS A 105 -15.33 -33.21 6.26
C HIS A 105 -15.87 -31.86 6.70
N VAL A 106 -15.73 -30.84 5.86
CA VAL A 106 -16.09 -29.45 6.14
C VAL A 106 -17.26 -29.03 5.25
N HIS A 107 -18.38 -28.68 5.86
CA HIS A 107 -19.46 -27.98 5.15
C HIS A 107 -19.21 -26.47 5.16
N ILE A 108 -19.47 -25.82 4.03
CA ILE A 108 -19.25 -24.39 3.82
C ILE A 108 -20.58 -23.77 3.39
N CYS A 109 -21.11 -22.87 4.22
CA CYS A 109 -22.34 -22.13 3.92
C CYS A 109 -22.18 -21.16 2.76
N ASN A 110 -23.31 -20.68 2.23
CA ASN A 110 -23.31 -19.74 1.10
C ASN A 110 -22.58 -18.42 1.45
N LEU A 111 -22.84 -17.86 2.64
CA LEU A 111 -22.15 -16.65 3.09
C LEU A 111 -20.63 -16.85 3.18
N ALA A 112 -20.16 -18.00 3.67
CA ALA A 112 -18.73 -18.32 3.72
C ALA A 112 -18.12 -18.46 2.32
N ALA A 113 -18.83 -19.13 1.39
CA ALA A 113 -18.43 -19.26 0.00
C ALA A 113 -18.30 -17.88 -0.69
N GLN A 114 -19.26 -16.98 -0.47
CA GLN A 114 -19.24 -15.62 -1.02
C GLN A 114 -18.17 -14.72 -0.41
N THR A 115 -17.80 -14.96 0.85
CA THR A 115 -16.87 -14.11 1.61
C THR A 115 -15.46 -14.70 1.72
N GLY A 116 -15.03 -15.45 0.69
CA GLY A 116 -13.62 -15.77 0.48
C GLY A 116 -13.22 -17.23 0.69
N VAL A 117 -14.17 -18.15 0.92
CA VAL A 117 -13.85 -19.59 0.88
C VAL A 117 -13.65 -20.07 -0.56
N THR A 118 -12.39 -20.11 -0.98
CA THR A 118 -11.97 -20.53 -2.32
C THR A 118 -11.10 -21.77 -2.30
N ARG A 119 -10.92 -22.40 -3.47
CA ARG A 119 -10.07 -23.59 -3.62
C ARG A 119 -8.60 -23.34 -3.24
N PHE A 120 -8.11 -22.10 -3.30
CA PHE A 120 -6.74 -21.77 -2.91
C PHE A 120 -6.50 -21.86 -1.40
N LEU A 121 -7.57 -21.85 -0.59
CA LEU A 121 -7.50 -22.05 0.84
C LEU A 121 -7.61 -23.53 1.23
N GLU A 122 -7.83 -24.44 0.28
CA GLU A 122 -7.91 -25.88 0.57
C GLU A 122 -6.49 -26.46 0.69
N GLN A 123 -5.87 -26.26 1.86
CA GLN A 123 -4.47 -26.63 2.12
C GLN A 123 -4.28 -28.13 2.39
N HIS A 124 -5.32 -28.81 2.86
CA HIS A 124 -5.27 -30.21 3.28
C HIS A 124 -5.89 -31.11 2.22
N SER A 125 -5.08 -31.90 1.52
CA SER A 125 -5.53 -32.76 0.41
C SER A 125 -6.46 -33.91 0.83
N HIS A 126 -6.49 -34.22 2.12
CA HIS A 126 -7.31 -35.29 2.71
C HIS A 126 -8.63 -34.77 3.27
N TRP A 127 -8.89 -33.46 3.23
CA TRP A 127 -10.17 -32.90 3.67
C TRP A 127 -11.20 -32.96 2.55
N ILE A 128 -12.45 -33.19 2.92
CA ILE A 128 -13.58 -33.14 1.98
C ILE A 128 -14.35 -31.85 2.23
N TYR A 129 -14.39 -30.97 1.24
CA TYR A 129 -15.11 -29.70 1.29
C TYR A 129 -16.44 -29.82 0.55
N ASN A 130 -17.55 -29.49 1.23
CA ASN A 130 -18.89 -29.55 0.66
C ASN A 130 -19.54 -28.15 0.69
N LYS A 131 -19.95 -27.67 -0.48
CA LYS A 131 -20.58 -26.34 -0.68
C LYS A 131 -22.04 -26.44 -1.14
N THR A 132 -22.69 -27.59 -0.92
CA THR A 132 -24.08 -27.77 -1.34
C THR A 132 -24.97 -26.80 -0.58
N GLU A 133 -25.67 -25.94 -1.32
CA GLU A 133 -26.55 -24.92 -0.74
C GLU A 133 -27.75 -25.54 -0.01
N HIS A 134 -28.36 -24.77 0.89
CA HIS A 134 -29.58 -25.12 1.63
C HIS A 134 -29.49 -26.29 2.63
N ILE A 135 -28.34 -26.94 2.82
CA ILE A 135 -28.18 -27.98 3.86
C ILE A 135 -28.42 -27.38 5.25
N GLU A 136 -27.94 -26.17 5.50
CA GLU A 136 -28.06 -25.50 6.81
C GLU A 136 -29.48 -25.06 7.17
N ASN A 137 -30.41 -25.10 6.22
CA ASN A 137 -31.83 -24.84 6.47
C ASN A 137 -32.53 -26.01 7.18
N ASP A 138 -31.94 -27.21 7.13
CA ASP A 138 -32.47 -28.41 7.75
C ASP A 138 -31.41 -29.06 8.66
N PHE A 139 -31.55 -28.85 9.96
CA PHE A 139 -30.65 -29.42 10.97
C PHE A 139 -30.57 -30.95 10.89
N ARG A 140 -31.63 -31.64 10.44
CA ARG A 140 -31.57 -33.10 10.27
C ARG A 140 -30.60 -33.49 9.16
N LEU A 141 -30.53 -32.72 8.08
CA LEU A 141 -29.56 -32.97 7.00
C LEU A 141 -28.13 -32.69 7.47
N LEU A 142 -27.93 -31.68 8.31
CA LEU A 142 -26.63 -31.43 8.94
C LEU A 142 -26.19 -32.60 9.84
N GLU A 143 -27.10 -33.18 10.61
CA GLU A 143 -26.84 -34.31 11.50
C GLU A 143 -26.61 -35.63 10.76
N LEU A 144 -27.47 -35.94 9.79
CA LEU A 144 -27.34 -37.14 8.94
C LEU A 144 -26.12 -37.08 8.02
N GLY A 145 -25.71 -35.87 7.63
CA GLY A 145 -24.51 -35.65 6.84
C GLY A 145 -23.26 -36.12 7.58
N GLN A 146 -22.24 -36.56 6.85
CA GLN A 146 -20.95 -36.95 7.43
C GLN A 146 -20.04 -35.74 7.67
N PHE A 147 -20.57 -34.64 8.19
CA PHE A 147 -19.80 -33.41 8.42
C PHE A 147 -19.12 -33.42 9.78
N THR A 148 -17.80 -33.31 9.80
CA THR A 148 -17.05 -33.13 11.05
C THR A 148 -17.01 -31.68 11.50
N HIS A 149 -17.01 -30.75 10.54
CA HIS A 149 -16.92 -29.32 10.77
C HIS A 149 -17.91 -28.58 9.91
N LEU A 150 -18.47 -27.49 10.45
CA LEU A 150 -19.37 -26.60 9.72
C LEU A 150 -18.79 -25.19 9.77
N ILE A 151 -18.70 -24.52 8.63
CA ILE A 151 -18.51 -23.08 8.53
C ILE A 151 -19.88 -22.51 8.17
N SER A 152 -20.61 -21.97 9.15
CA SER A 152 -22.03 -21.58 8.98
C SER A 152 -22.34 -20.19 9.54
N GLU A 153 -23.39 -19.59 8.99
CA GLU A 153 -24.00 -18.35 9.47
C GLU A 153 -25.02 -18.57 10.61
N ILE A 154 -25.34 -19.83 10.93
CA ILE A 154 -26.20 -20.18 12.06
C ILE A 154 -25.55 -19.63 13.35
N LYS A 155 -26.35 -18.94 14.16
CA LYS A 155 -25.89 -18.40 15.44
C LYS A 155 -25.64 -19.52 16.46
N PRO A 156 -24.62 -19.40 17.33
CA PRO A 156 -24.32 -20.43 18.33
C PRO A 156 -25.51 -20.79 19.24
N GLU A 157 -26.33 -19.79 19.57
CA GLU A 157 -27.55 -19.96 20.38
C GLU A 157 -28.58 -20.85 19.67
N GLN A 158 -28.77 -20.67 18.37
CA GLN A 158 -29.69 -21.46 17.56
C GLN A 158 -29.15 -22.88 17.34
N MET A 159 -27.86 -23.01 17.00
CA MET A 159 -27.22 -24.32 16.80
C MET A 159 -27.35 -25.20 18.06
N ARG A 160 -27.13 -24.62 19.24
CA ARG A 160 -27.21 -25.34 20.52
C ARG A 160 -28.61 -25.89 20.82
N LEU A 161 -29.66 -25.22 20.35
CA LEU A 161 -31.04 -25.64 20.57
C LEU A 161 -31.46 -26.74 19.58
N GLU A 162 -31.05 -26.62 18.33
CA GLU A 162 -31.53 -27.46 17.23
C GLU A 162 -30.66 -28.69 16.97
N SER A 163 -29.34 -28.58 17.16
CA SER A 163 -28.40 -29.68 16.96
C SER A 163 -27.31 -29.70 18.04
N PRO A 164 -27.51 -30.44 19.15
CA PRO A 164 -26.53 -30.56 20.20
C PRO A 164 -25.24 -31.30 19.75
N LEU A 165 -25.25 -31.92 18.57
CA LEU A 165 -24.11 -32.61 17.99
C LEU A 165 -22.98 -31.66 17.57
N PHE A 166 -23.28 -30.39 17.31
CA PHE A 166 -22.30 -29.42 16.83
C PHE A 166 -22.01 -28.36 17.89
N THR A 167 -20.73 -28.25 18.27
CA THR A 167 -20.25 -27.27 19.23
C THR A 167 -19.46 -26.15 18.56
N PRO A 168 -19.64 -24.89 18.99
CA PRO A 168 -18.92 -23.76 18.40
C PRO A 168 -17.43 -23.79 18.79
N LEU A 169 -16.55 -23.78 17.80
CA LEU A 169 -15.10 -23.64 17.99
C LEU A 169 -14.72 -22.16 18.12
N PHE A 170 -15.09 -21.34 17.15
CA PHE A 170 -14.81 -19.91 17.14
C PHE A 170 -15.76 -19.15 16.21
N THR A 171 -15.89 -17.84 16.46
CA THR A 171 -16.71 -16.93 15.66
C THR A 171 -15.84 -15.86 15.01
N ILE A 172 -16.08 -15.61 13.73
CA ILE A 172 -15.44 -14.55 12.95
C ILE A 172 -16.38 -13.36 12.85
N HIS A 173 -15.83 -12.18 13.13
CA HIS A 173 -16.54 -10.91 13.01
C HIS A 173 -16.31 -10.29 11.63
N SER A 174 -17.39 -9.80 11.03
CA SER A 174 -17.38 -9.04 9.77
C SER A 174 -17.57 -7.55 10.02
N PHE A 175 -17.14 -6.74 9.07
CA PHE A 175 -17.42 -5.32 9.05
C PHE A 175 -18.93 -5.04 8.91
N ASN A 176 -19.43 -4.10 9.71
CA ASN A 176 -20.84 -3.69 9.72
C ASN A 176 -21.00 -2.20 9.34
N GLY A 177 -19.99 -1.38 9.60
CA GLY A 177 -20.06 0.03 9.25
C GLY A 177 -19.06 0.91 9.99
N ILE A 178 -19.15 2.20 9.72
CA ILE A 178 -18.32 3.23 10.35
C ILE A 178 -19.22 4.09 11.22
N ALA A 179 -18.82 4.31 12.46
CA ALA A 179 -19.48 5.20 13.39
C ALA A 179 -18.64 6.45 13.59
N ILE A 180 -19.25 7.61 13.38
CA ILE A 180 -18.62 8.90 13.67
C ILE A 180 -19.00 9.27 15.10
N LYS A 181 -18.00 9.43 15.98
CA LYS A 181 -18.21 9.91 17.35
C LYS A 181 -17.74 11.36 17.43
N ARG A 182 -18.49 12.21 18.14
CA ARG A 182 -18.06 13.57 18.43
C ARG A 182 -17.11 13.54 19.63
N SER A 183 -15.80 13.40 19.37
CA SER A 183 -14.74 13.45 20.38
C SER A 183 -13.71 14.53 20.00
N TRP A 184 -13.05 15.11 20.99
CA TRP A 184 -11.93 16.04 20.79
C TRP A 184 -10.65 15.33 20.33
N LYS A 185 -10.60 14.01 20.48
CA LYS A 185 -9.50 13.18 20.04
C LYS A 185 -9.74 12.72 18.61
N ILE A 186 -8.88 13.13 17.69
CA ILE A 186 -9.01 12.82 16.26
C ILE A 186 -9.07 11.32 15.95
N TRP A 187 -8.40 10.48 16.75
CA TRP A 187 -8.39 9.02 16.58
C TRP A 187 -9.66 8.34 17.09
N GLU A 188 -10.48 9.02 17.90
CA GLU A 188 -11.78 8.51 18.36
C GLU A 188 -12.94 8.97 17.48
N LEU A 189 -12.70 9.89 16.53
CA LEU A 189 -13.74 10.42 15.64
C LEU A 189 -14.37 9.35 14.77
N VAL A 190 -13.60 8.34 14.37
CA VAL A 190 -14.01 7.28 13.45
C VAL A 190 -13.82 5.94 14.16
N ALA A 191 -14.92 5.20 14.34
CA ALA A 191 -14.91 3.87 14.93
C ALA A 191 -15.46 2.85 13.94
N ILE A 192 -14.71 1.78 13.68
CA ILE A 192 -15.13 0.67 12.84
C ILE A 192 -16.02 -0.26 13.68
N ARG A 193 -17.23 -0.54 13.21
CA ARG A 193 -18.16 -1.48 13.84
C ARG A 193 -18.04 -2.84 13.17
N THR A 194 -17.97 -3.88 13.98
CA THR A 194 -17.93 -5.27 13.53
C THR A 194 -19.00 -6.09 14.24
N ILE A 195 -19.60 -7.05 13.54
CA ILE A 195 -20.64 -7.96 14.07
C ILE A 195 -20.22 -9.41 13.84
N PRO A 196 -20.65 -10.37 14.69
CA PRO A 196 -20.43 -11.79 14.42
C PRO A 196 -21.14 -12.16 13.11
N ALA A 197 -20.43 -12.83 12.20
CA ALA A 197 -20.95 -13.15 10.86
C ALA A 197 -20.94 -14.65 10.57
N ILE A 198 -19.85 -15.33 10.91
CA ILE A 198 -19.68 -16.77 10.64
C ILE A 198 -19.15 -17.43 11.91
N THR A 199 -19.72 -18.58 12.26
CA THR A 199 -19.21 -19.45 13.32
C THR A 199 -18.76 -20.77 12.71
N VAL A 200 -17.61 -21.24 13.19
CA VAL A 200 -17.10 -22.56 12.86
C VAL A 200 -17.46 -23.52 13.98
N TYR A 201 -18.04 -24.66 13.62
CA TYR A 201 -18.49 -25.70 14.54
C TYR A 201 -17.71 -26.99 14.34
N GLU A 202 -17.55 -27.76 15.39
CA GLU A 202 -17.02 -29.12 15.41
C GLU A 202 -18.09 -30.09 15.92
N ARG A 203 -18.20 -31.24 15.27
CA ARG A 203 -19.07 -32.34 15.67
C ARG A 203 -18.47 -33.10 16.87
N GLN A 204 -19.28 -33.35 17.89
CA GLN A 204 -18.95 -34.20 19.05
C GLN A 204 -19.04 -35.70 18.77
#